data_AF-A0A7K0CXE1-F1
#
_entry.id   AF-A0A7K0CXE1-F1
#
_cell.length_a   1.000
_cell.length_b   1.000
_cell.length_c   1.000
_cell.angle_alpha   90.00
_cell.angle_beta   90.00
_cell.angle_gamma   90.00
#
_symmetry.space_group_name_H-M   'P 1'
#
loop_
_entity.id
_entity.type
_entity.pdbx_description
1 polymer ?
#
loop_
_entity_poly.entity_id
_entity_poly.type
_entity_poly.pdbx_seq_one_letter_code
_entity_poly.pdbx_strand_id
1 'polypeptide(L)'
;MEQSPGSASRGADAVSTGPDPVRTGVTGTSLAPSPNTVPNGSGGPSRAIRGVGNTTSGPDHRDAPGSFAELMDDSGKRRDLRRMKIVATAFLAGATVVYLLCCWIGSRGAGGNWVGYVRAASEAGMVGALADWFAVTALFRHPLGLPIPHTAIIRKKKDQLGESLGNFVRTNFLSPETVVEKVNSAQISLRVGRWMADPAHAARVSEESATILRAAIDGLRDEDVEQIIDQTIVKRIADPQWGPPIGRVLAELLAENRQAPLLDLLAERAHQWALGSQETLDRIVATESPSWAPKFVNDMLAERVYRELVEFTWKIRSQPDHEVRLAANRFLEQFADDLQHDEAMIAKAERIKAEIMGREEITGMAQATWRAAKRLILESADDPNSTLRRKVTENVQQLGQRLAGEQGMREKVDGWLERGVRYLVSNYGSEIATLISDTVARWDAEEASRKIELQAGRDLQFIRINGTVVGSLAGLVIYAVSHLLFPGWSG
;
A
#
# COMPACT_ATOMS: atom_id res chain seq x y z
N MET A 1 -4.35 -1.58 -56.15
CA MET A 1 -4.99 -2.32 -57.26
C MET A 1 -5.52 -3.60 -56.65
N GLU A 2 -6.82 -3.88 -56.60
CA GLU A 2 -8.00 -3.20 -57.17
C GLU A 2 -9.10 -2.97 -56.11
N GLN A 3 -10.21 -2.31 -56.49
CA GLN A 3 -11.35 -1.99 -55.62
C GLN A 3 -12.67 -2.53 -56.20
N SER A 4 -13.65 -2.72 -55.32
CA SER A 4 -15.11 -2.51 -55.56
C SER A 4 -15.90 -3.54 -56.40
N PRO A 5 -17.26 -3.55 -56.35
CA PRO A 5 -18.15 -3.31 -55.19
C PRO A 5 -19.48 -4.16 -55.19
N GLY A 6 -20.32 -3.99 -54.15
CA GLY A 6 -21.79 -4.28 -54.15
C GLY A 6 -22.26 -5.01 -52.88
N SER A 7 -23.07 -4.49 -51.94
CA SER A 7 -24.44 -3.92 -51.99
C SER A 7 -25.55 -4.92 -52.39
N ALA A 8 -26.73 -5.01 -51.78
CA ALA A 8 -27.33 -4.53 -50.52
C ALA A 8 -28.78 -5.11 -50.38
N SER A 9 -29.49 -4.80 -49.28
CA SER A 9 -30.95 -5.01 -49.05
C SER A 9 -31.40 -6.44 -48.66
N ARG A 10 -32.52 -6.71 -47.95
CA ARG A 10 -33.48 -5.90 -47.12
C ARG A 10 -34.39 -6.85 -46.31
N GLY A 11 -35.02 -6.37 -45.23
CA GLY A 11 -36.12 -7.04 -44.50
C GLY A 11 -35.76 -7.35 -43.03
N ALA A 12 -36.38 -6.85 -41.94
CA ALA A 12 -37.70 -6.29 -41.60
C ALA A 12 -38.67 -7.28 -40.89
N ASP A 13 -38.87 -6.99 -39.59
CA ASP A 13 -40.12 -7.07 -38.79
C ASP A 13 -40.76 -8.40 -38.31
N ALA A 14 -41.61 -8.21 -37.28
CA ALA A 14 -42.47 -9.13 -36.50
C ALA A 14 -41.76 -9.99 -35.41
N VAL A 15 -42.07 -9.95 -34.10
CA VAL A 15 -43.33 -9.85 -33.30
C VAL A 15 -44.08 -11.20 -33.14
N SER A 16 -44.08 -11.74 -31.92
CA SER A 16 -45.10 -12.63 -31.31
C SER A 16 -44.75 -12.82 -29.81
N THR A 17 -45.51 -12.31 -28.83
CA THR A 17 -46.74 -12.84 -28.17
C THR A 17 -46.59 -14.19 -27.41
N GLY A 18 -47.09 -14.21 -26.15
CA GLY A 18 -47.06 -15.36 -25.20
C GLY A 18 -48.13 -16.44 -25.47
N PRO A 19 -48.50 -17.33 -24.50
CA PRO A 19 -49.22 -16.89 -23.28
C PRO A 19 -49.00 -17.72 -21.97
N ASP A 20 -49.65 -17.27 -20.87
CA ASP A 20 -49.88 -18.01 -19.60
C ASP A 20 -50.88 -19.19 -19.73
N PRO A 21 -50.96 -20.10 -18.73
CA PRO A 21 -52.23 -20.22 -17.99
C PRO A 21 -52.21 -20.64 -16.48
N VAL A 22 -53.06 -19.95 -15.69
CA VAL A 22 -54.09 -20.48 -14.74
C VAL A 22 -53.71 -21.34 -13.50
N ARG A 23 -53.65 -20.67 -12.34
CA ARG A 23 -54.55 -20.77 -11.14
C ARG A 23 -55.11 -22.15 -10.64
N THR A 24 -54.69 -22.55 -9.43
CA THR A 24 -55.47 -23.21 -8.33
C THR A 24 -54.69 -22.98 -7.01
N GLY A 25 -55.17 -23.14 -5.76
CA GLY A 25 -56.45 -23.53 -5.15
C GLY A 25 -56.31 -23.47 -3.60
N VAL A 26 -57.40 -23.29 -2.85
CA VAL A 26 -57.37 -22.96 -1.39
C VAL A 26 -57.64 -24.18 -0.50
N THR A 27 -56.93 -24.32 0.62
CA THR A 27 -57.41 -24.96 1.87
C THR A 27 -56.74 -24.34 3.11
N GLY A 28 -57.49 -24.20 4.21
CA GLY A 28 -56.99 -23.66 5.49
C GLY A 28 -57.35 -24.58 6.68
N THR A 29 -57.50 -24.00 7.88
CA THR A 29 -57.74 -24.60 9.22
C THR A 29 -56.41 -24.75 10.01
N SER A 30 -56.03 -23.89 10.95
CA SER A 30 -56.66 -23.39 12.20
C SER A 30 -56.46 -24.32 13.41
N LEU A 31 -55.69 -23.85 14.40
CA LEU A 31 -56.02 -23.91 15.83
C LEU A 31 -55.22 -22.82 16.60
N ALA A 32 -55.82 -22.24 17.64
CA ALA A 32 -55.32 -21.08 18.44
C ALA A 32 -54.77 -21.58 19.82
N PRO A 33 -54.63 -20.77 20.93
CA PRO A 33 -54.68 -19.31 21.18
C PRO A 33 -53.41 -18.82 21.97
N SER A 34 -53.25 -17.66 22.64
CA SER A 34 -53.97 -16.38 22.83
C SER A 34 -52.97 -15.27 23.26
N PRO A 35 -53.30 -13.95 23.23
CA PRO A 35 -52.37 -12.85 23.58
C PRO A 35 -52.60 -12.25 24.99
N ASN A 36 -51.74 -11.31 25.42
CA ASN A 36 -52.01 -10.50 26.63
C ASN A 36 -51.67 -8.99 26.48
N THR A 37 -52.71 -8.24 26.11
CA THR A 37 -53.18 -6.96 26.69
C THR A 37 -52.21 -5.80 27.06
N VAL A 38 -52.50 -4.62 26.49
CA VAL A 38 -52.10 -3.27 26.96
C VAL A 38 -53.37 -2.53 27.44
N PRO A 39 -53.28 -1.58 28.39
CA PRO A 39 -54.09 -0.36 28.25
C PRO A 39 -53.39 0.97 28.63
N ASN A 40 -54.00 2.06 28.16
CA ASN A 40 -53.82 3.49 28.53
C ASN A 40 -53.62 3.76 30.04
N GLY A 41 -53.09 4.90 30.52
CA GLY A 41 -52.73 6.18 29.89
C GLY A 41 -52.99 7.37 30.85
N SER A 42 -52.82 8.62 30.39
CA SER A 42 -53.15 9.92 31.05
C SER A 42 -52.16 10.57 32.04
N GLY A 43 -52.15 11.92 32.02
CA GLY A 43 -51.99 12.76 33.23
C GLY A 43 -50.61 13.36 33.55
N GLY A 44 -50.37 14.62 33.19
CA GLY A 44 -49.37 15.46 33.89
C GLY A 44 -49.88 15.90 35.27
N PRO A 45 -49.00 16.42 36.16
CA PRO A 45 -48.73 17.86 36.07
C PRO A 45 -47.28 18.30 36.40
N SER A 46 -46.97 19.53 36.02
CA SER A 46 -45.69 20.22 36.28
C SER A 46 -45.35 20.36 37.77
N ARG A 47 -44.09 20.10 38.15
CA ARG A 47 -43.49 20.71 39.34
C ARG A 47 -41.98 20.92 39.16
N ALA A 48 -41.52 22.14 39.41
CA ALA A 48 -40.16 22.57 39.11
C ALA A 48 -39.14 22.11 40.17
N ILE A 49 -37.98 21.62 39.72
CA ILE A 49 -36.74 21.60 40.52
C ILE A 49 -35.59 22.18 39.69
N ARG A 50 -35.23 23.42 40.08
CA ARG A 50 -33.89 24.01 40.19
C ARG A 50 -32.77 23.40 39.30
N GLY A 51 -32.33 24.17 38.31
CA GLY A 51 -31.35 23.72 37.32
C GLY A 51 -29.91 23.60 37.84
N VAL A 52 -29.16 22.70 37.20
CA VAL A 52 -27.70 22.69 37.12
C VAL A 52 -27.36 22.79 35.64
N GLY A 53 -26.66 23.84 35.24
CA GLY A 53 -26.30 24.06 33.83
C GLY A 53 -25.21 23.10 33.41
N ASN A 54 -25.46 22.30 32.37
CA ASN A 54 -24.43 21.52 31.69
C ASN A 54 -24.53 21.81 30.19
N THR A 55 -23.49 22.42 29.63
CA THR A 55 -23.43 22.86 28.23
C THR A 55 -23.11 21.69 27.31
N THR A 56 -24.09 21.23 26.54
CA THR A 56 -23.85 20.30 25.43
C THR A 56 -23.47 21.06 24.16
N SER A 57 -22.17 21.29 23.98
CA SER A 57 -21.58 21.57 22.67
C SER A 57 -21.41 20.24 21.91
N GLY A 58 -21.75 20.19 20.62
CA GLY A 58 -21.51 19.01 19.78
C GLY A 58 -20.01 18.68 19.62
N PRO A 59 -19.66 17.48 19.11
CA PRO A 59 -18.27 17.06 18.99
C PRO A 59 -17.51 17.97 18.02
N ASP A 60 -16.53 18.68 18.59
CA ASP A 60 -15.54 19.48 17.85
C ASP A 60 -14.62 18.54 17.06
N HIS A 61 -14.37 18.83 15.78
CA HIS A 61 -13.48 18.01 14.95
C HIS A 61 -12.01 18.28 15.34
N ARG A 62 -11.56 17.50 16.33
CA ARG A 62 -10.20 17.44 16.88
C ARG A 62 -9.85 15.97 17.14
N ASP A 63 -8.67 15.43 16.83
CA ASP A 63 -7.45 16.02 16.26
C ASP A 63 -6.84 15.06 15.23
N ALA A 64 -6.22 15.60 14.17
CA ALA A 64 -5.26 14.87 13.35
C ALA A 64 -3.85 15.35 13.73
N PRO A 65 -2.96 14.47 14.24
CA PRO A 65 -1.66 14.92 14.74
C PRO A 65 -0.69 15.25 13.60
N GLY A 66 0.00 16.39 13.70
CA GLY A 66 1.21 16.67 12.90
C GLY A 66 1.00 17.44 11.60
N SER A 67 0.39 18.61 11.65
CA SER A 67 0.60 19.60 10.57
C SER A 67 1.96 20.28 10.75
N PHE A 68 2.74 20.36 9.67
CA PHE A 68 4.03 21.08 9.61
C PHE A 68 3.91 22.57 10.02
N ALA A 69 2.68 23.11 10.03
CA ALA A 69 2.37 24.45 10.54
C ALA A 69 2.64 24.62 12.05
N GLU A 70 2.60 23.56 12.86
CA GLU A 70 2.77 23.63 14.32
C GLU A 70 4.25 23.61 14.75
N LEU A 71 5.13 23.02 13.92
CA LEU A 71 6.59 23.13 14.06
C LEU A 71 7.13 24.55 13.79
N MET A 72 6.31 25.43 13.20
CA MET A 72 6.58 26.84 13.06
C MET A 72 5.74 27.64 14.06
N ASP A 73 6.31 27.99 15.22
CA ASP A 73 5.71 28.99 16.11
C ASP A 73 5.74 30.39 15.47
N ASP A 74 4.81 30.57 14.54
CA ASP A 74 4.50 31.82 13.87
C ASP A 74 4.03 32.88 14.88
N SER A 75 3.44 32.47 16.01
CA SER A 75 2.89 33.36 17.03
C SER A 75 4.00 34.08 17.80
N GLY A 76 5.02 33.35 18.24
CA GLY A 76 6.25 33.91 18.82
C GLY A 76 6.97 34.84 17.84
N LYS A 77 7.25 34.35 16.63
CA LYS A 77 7.97 35.12 15.58
C LYS A 77 7.26 36.43 15.23
N ARG A 78 5.92 36.44 15.12
CA ARG A 78 5.11 37.66 14.90
C ARG A 78 5.26 38.68 16.04
N ARG A 79 5.31 38.23 17.29
CA ARG A 79 5.49 39.11 18.47
C ARG A 79 6.88 39.75 18.48
N ASP A 80 7.92 38.97 18.20
CA ASP A 80 9.30 39.46 18.18
C ASP A 80 9.56 40.41 17.01
N LEU A 81 9.04 40.12 15.81
CA LEU A 81 9.08 41.04 14.68
C LEU A 81 8.39 42.38 15.03
N ARG A 82 7.22 42.33 15.69
CA ARG A 82 6.49 43.55 16.10
C ARG A 82 7.27 44.36 17.14
N ARG A 83 7.85 43.70 18.15
CA ARG A 83 8.72 44.35 19.14
C ARG A 83 9.91 45.03 18.48
N MET A 84 10.63 44.32 17.60
CA MET A 84 11.82 44.86 16.97
C MET A 84 11.50 46.01 16.01
N LYS A 85 10.37 45.95 15.28
CA LYS A 85 9.87 47.09 14.50
C LYS A 85 9.61 48.32 15.37
N ILE A 86 8.96 48.15 16.53
CA ILE A 86 8.72 49.24 17.49
C ILE A 86 10.04 49.85 17.95
N VAL A 87 11.02 49.04 18.36
CA VAL A 87 12.35 49.50 18.77
C VAL A 87 13.04 50.29 17.65
N ALA A 88 13.11 49.74 16.43
CA ALA A 88 13.73 50.43 15.31
C ALA A 88 13.02 51.75 14.94
N THR A 89 11.69 51.82 15.05
CA THR A 89 10.96 53.09 14.88
C THR A 89 11.18 54.08 16.03
N ALA A 90 11.39 53.60 17.26
CA ALA A 90 11.68 54.45 18.41
C ALA A 90 13.08 55.08 18.31
N PHE A 91 14.08 54.36 17.78
CA PHE A 91 15.40 54.93 17.47
C PHE A 91 15.32 56.04 16.41
N LEU A 92 14.59 55.82 15.31
CA LEU A 92 14.34 56.86 14.30
C LEU A 92 13.63 58.09 14.90
N ALA A 93 12.54 57.87 15.64
CA ALA A 93 11.80 58.95 16.29
C ALA A 93 12.65 59.71 17.31
N GLY A 94 13.49 59.01 18.08
CA GLY A 94 14.44 59.60 19.02
C GLY A 94 15.46 60.49 18.32
N ALA A 95 16.08 60.01 17.24
CA ALA A 95 16.99 60.80 16.42
C ALA A 95 16.29 62.06 15.84
N THR A 96 15.07 61.92 15.31
CA THR A 96 14.28 63.06 14.81
C THR A 96 13.96 64.08 15.91
N VAL A 97 13.59 63.64 17.11
CA VAL A 97 13.30 64.54 18.25
C VAL A 97 14.57 65.27 18.71
N VAL A 98 15.70 64.58 18.82
CA VAL A 98 17.00 65.20 19.16
C VAL A 98 17.38 66.26 18.12
N TYR A 99 17.25 65.94 16.83
CA TYR A 99 17.51 66.89 15.73
C TYR A 99 16.62 68.15 15.84
N LEU A 100 15.31 67.97 16.03
CA LEU A 100 14.37 69.09 16.16
C LEU A 100 14.65 69.95 17.41
N LEU A 101 15.01 69.33 18.54
CA LEU A 101 15.40 70.05 19.75
C LEU A 101 16.70 70.85 19.54
N CYS A 102 17.70 70.28 18.88
CA CYS A 102 18.94 71.01 18.54
C CYS A 102 18.66 72.20 17.61
N CYS A 103 17.81 72.03 16.59
CA CYS A 103 17.38 73.12 15.71
C CYS A 103 16.60 74.22 16.45
N TRP A 104 15.75 73.87 17.43
CA TRP A 104 14.98 74.82 18.23
C TRP A 104 15.82 75.57 19.28
N ILE A 105 16.83 74.91 19.88
CA ILE A 105 17.80 75.55 20.77
C ILE A 105 18.70 76.50 19.97
N GLY A 106 19.13 76.08 18.78
CA GLY A 106 19.92 76.89 17.86
C GLY A 106 19.19 78.16 17.40
N SER A 107 17.92 78.06 17.01
CA SER A 107 17.13 79.22 16.57
C SER A 107 16.82 80.23 17.67
N ARG A 108 16.98 79.86 18.95
CA ARG A 108 16.90 80.76 20.11
C ARG A 108 18.24 81.35 20.53
N GLY A 109 19.33 81.06 19.83
CA GLY A 109 20.69 81.53 20.16
C GLY A 109 21.25 80.96 21.47
N ALA A 110 20.66 79.89 22.01
CA ALA A 110 20.95 79.35 23.34
C ALA A 110 21.76 78.03 23.30
N GLY A 111 22.50 77.79 22.22
CA GLY A 111 23.31 76.58 22.02
C GLY A 111 24.80 76.89 22.00
N GLY A 112 25.57 76.25 22.89
CA GLY A 112 27.03 76.21 22.76
C GLY A 112 27.48 75.26 21.64
N ASN A 113 28.77 75.27 21.30
CA ASN A 113 29.33 74.54 20.15
C ASN A 113 28.93 73.04 20.10
N TRP A 114 28.70 72.40 21.25
CA TRP A 114 28.23 71.01 21.37
C TRP A 114 26.91 70.73 20.63
N VAL A 115 26.03 71.73 20.47
CA VAL A 115 24.73 71.57 19.79
C VAL A 115 24.92 71.24 18.30
N GLY A 116 25.96 71.77 17.65
CA GLY A 116 26.29 71.46 16.26
C GLY A 116 26.67 70.00 16.05
N TYR A 117 27.52 69.46 16.94
CA TYR A 117 27.92 68.05 16.94
C TYR A 117 26.72 67.11 17.11
N VAL A 118 25.82 67.40 18.06
CA VAL A 118 24.62 66.60 18.30
C VAL A 118 23.60 66.74 17.16
N ARG A 119 23.47 67.93 16.56
CA ARG A 119 22.63 68.16 15.37
C ARG A 119 23.11 67.31 14.19
N ALA A 120 24.40 67.38 13.84
CA ALA A 120 24.95 66.61 12.72
C ALA A 120 24.89 65.09 12.94
N ALA A 121 25.12 64.63 14.18
CA ALA A 121 24.94 63.23 14.55
C ALA A 121 23.48 62.79 14.42
N SER A 122 22.52 63.54 14.97
CA SER A 122 21.10 63.18 14.90
C SER A 122 20.53 63.27 13.48
N GLU A 123 21.00 64.22 12.67
CA GLU A 123 20.66 64.36 11.25
C GLU A 123 21.14 63.16 10.42
N ALA A 124 22.43 62.84 10.50
CA ALA A 124 22.99 61.71 9.75
C ALA A 124 22.46 60.35 10.25
N GLY A 125 22.19 60.20 11.55
CA GLY A 125 21.52 59.03 12.12
C GLY A 125 20.09 58.87 11.62
N MET A 126 19.31 59.96 11.56
CA MET A 126 17.96 59.97 10.99
C MET A 126 17.99 59.60 9.50
N VAL A 127 18.93 60.15 8.71
CA VAL A 127 19.09 59.83 7.29
C VAL A 127 19.46 58.36 7.07
N GLY A 128 20.42 57.82 7.85
CA GLY A 128 20.78 56.40 7.78
C GLY A 128 19.60 55.48 8.11
N ALA A 129 18.87 55.78 9.18
CA ALA A 129 17.67 55.04 9.60
C ALA A 129 16.50 55.10 8.60
N LEU A 130 16.43 56.15 7.78
CA LEU A 130 15.49 56.30 6.67
C LEU A 130 15.95 55.56 5.41
N ALA A 131 17.24 55.56 5.10
CA ALA A 131 17.81 54.82 3.98
C ALA A 131 17.62 53.30 4.16
N ASP A 132 17.95 52.78 5.35
CA ASP A 132 17.73 51.37 5.67
C ASP A 132 16.24 51.00 5.76
N TRP A 133 15.39 51.93 6.22
CA TRP A 133 13.94 51.73 6.15
C TRP A 133 13.47 51.55 4.72
N PHE A 134 13.93 52.40 3.80
CA PHE A 134 13.58 52.32 2.40
C PHE A 134 14.08 51.00 1.79
N ALA A 135 15.34 50.62 2.03
CA ALA A 135 15.91 49.37 1.52
C ALA A 135 15.18 48.12 2.03
N VAL A 136 14.96 48.00 3.34
CA VAL A 136 14.25 46.86 3.94
C VAL A 136 12.78 46.82 3.48
N THR A 137 12.12 47.98 3.39
CA THR A 137 10.73 48.04 2.90
C THR A 137 10.65 47.66 1.42
N ALA A 138 11.56 48.17 0.58
CA ALA A 138 11.65 47.87 -0.85
C ALA A 138 11.99 46.40 -1.15
N LEU A 139 12.59 45.66 -0.22
CA LEU A 139 12.83 44.23 -0.37
C LEU A 139 11.51 43.42 -0.37
N PHE A 140 10.59 43.76 0.54
CA PHE A 140 9.34 43.01 0.76
C PHE A 140 8.10 43.62 0.09
N ARG A 141 8.02 44.96 0.01
CA ARG A 141 6.79 45.72 -0.33
C ARG A 141 7.13 46.99 -1.14
N HIS A 142 6.09 47.75 -1.50
CA HIS A 142 6.24 49.10 -2.07
C HIS A 142 6.32 50.15 -0.95
N PRO A 143 7.40 50.94 -0.85
CA PRO A 143 7.50 52.01 0.14
C PRO A 143 6.44 53.09 -0.14
N LEU A 144 5.77 53.56 0.91
CA LEU A 144 4.60 54.46 0.85
C LEU A 144 3.44 53.97 -0.03
N GLY A 145 3.42 52.70 -0.43
CA GLY A 145 2.43 52.13 -1.36
C GLY A 145 2.62 52.53 -2.83
N LEU A 146 3.67 53.28 -3.17
CA LEU A 146 3.92 53.75 -4.53
C LEU A 146 4.67 52.69 -5.35
N PRO A 147 4.24 52.36 -6.59
CA PRO A 147 4.84 51.31 -7.42
C PRO A 147 6.15 51.78 -8.07
N ILE A 148 7.17 52.04 -7.25
CA ILE A 148 8.50 52.47 -7.70
C ILE A 148 9.23 51.30 -8.39
N PRO A 149 9.91 51.51 -9.54
CA PRO A 149 10.74 50.49 -10.18
C PRO A 149 11.73 49.85 -9.21
N HIS A 150 12.06 48.56 -9.42
CA HIS A 150 12.99 47.78 -8.59
C HIS A 150 12.61 47.60 -7.09
N THR A 151 11.42 48.02 -6.65
CA THR A 151 10.88 47.70 -5.31
C THR A 151 9.99 46.44 -5.32
N ALA A 152 9.70 45.91 -4.13
CA ALA A 152 9.07 44.61 -3.85
C ALA A 152 9.80 43.40 -4.48
N ILE A 153 11.13 43.33 -4.28
CA ILE A 153 12.01 42.36 -4.96
C ILE A 153 11.59 40.90 -4.66
N ILE A 154 11.35 40.55 -3.40
CA ILE A 154 10.96 39.18 -3.01
C ILE A 154 9.59 38.83 -3.60
N ARG A 155 8.65 39.78 -3.60
CA ARG A 155 7.32 39.61 -4.21
C ARG A 155 7.44 39.30 -5.72
N LYS A 156 8.32 39.99 -6.43
CA LYS A 156 8.54 39.83 -7.88
C LYS A 156 9.37 38.60 -8.25
N LYS A 157 10.26 38.14 -7.38
CA LYS A 157 11.16 37.00 -7.63
C LYS A 157 10.73 35.70 -6.94
N LYS A 158 9.48 35.61 -6.44
CA LYS A 158 9.01 34.47 -5.64
C LYS A 158 9.25 33.12 -6.33
N ASP A 159 8.99 33.05 -7.63
CA ASP A 159 9.05 31.79 -8.40
C ASP A 159 10.51 31.39 -8.67
N GLN A 160 11.37 32.36 -9.04
CA GLN A 160 12.82 32.16 -9.14
C GLN A 160 13.44 31.68 -7.81
N LEU A 161 12.98 32.20 -6.68
CA LEU A 161 13.40 31.75 -5.36
C LEU A 161 12.90 30.33 -5.04
N GLY A 162 11.66 30.00 -5.42
CA GLY A 162 11.10 28.65 -5.29
C GLY A 162 11.85 27.59 -6.11
N GLU A 163 12.13 27.90 -7.37
CA GLU A 163 12.94 27.05 -8.25
C GLU A 163 14.38 26.87 -7.72
N SER A 164 15.01 27.97 -7.28
CA SER A 164 16.35 27.92 -6.68
C SER A 164 16.38 27.08 -5.40
N LEU A 165 15.34 27.18 -4.57
CA LEU A 165 15.20 26.38 -3.34
C LEU A 165 14.97 24.90 -3.66
N GLY A 166 14.12 24.57 -4.62
CA GLY A 166 13.91 23.19 -5.09
C GLY A 166 15.19 22.56 -5.63
N ASN A 167 15.92 23.27 -6.50
CA ASN A 167 17.23 22.86 -7.01
C ASN A 167 18.27 22.69 -5.88
N PHE A 168 18.30 23.60 -4.91
CA PHE A 168 19.19 23.51 -3.74
C PHE A 168 18.89 22.26 -2.90
N VAL A 169 17.62 21.98 -2.60
CA VAL A 169 17.21 20.77 -1.87
C VAL A 169 17.58 19.51 -2.66
N ARG A 170 17.33 19.48 -3.97
CA ARG A 170 17.71 18.35 -4.83
C ARG A 170 19.20 18.02 -4.73
N THR A 171 20.05 19.02 -4.94
CA THR A 171 21.50 18.80 -5.05
C THR A 171 22.17 18.53 -3.70
N ASN A 172 21.67 19.12 -2.60
CA ASN A 172 22.35 19.06 -1.29
C ASN A 172 21.73 18.08 -0.29
N PHE A 173 20.44 17.76 -0.42
CA PHE A 173 19.71 16.90 0.52
C PHE A 173 19.13 15.63 -0.13
N LEU A 174 18.94 15.64 -1.46
CA LEU A 174 18.48 14.49 -2.24
C LEU A 174 19.56 14.00 -3.22
N SER A 175 20.84 14.14 -2.86
CA SER A 175 21.91 13.38 -3.51
C SER A 175 21.85 11.92 -3.04
N PRO A 176 22.02 10.92 -3.92
CA PRO A 176 22.01 9.52 -3.50
C PRO A 176 23.02 9.23 -2.38
N GLU A 177 24.18 9.87 -2.41
CA GLU A 177 25.28 9.69 -1.47
C GLU A 177 24.88 10.15 -0.06
N THR A 178 24.35 11.38 0.07
CA THR A 178 23.96 11.93 1.39
C THR A 178 22.75 11.20 1.97
N VAL A 179 21.79 10.77 1.14
CA VAL A 179 20.65 9.99 1.63
C VAL A 179 21.08 8.58 2.08
N VAL A 180 21.95 7.90 1.33
CA VAL A 180 22.50 6.59 1.71
C VAL A 180 23.32 6.68 3.00
N GLU A 181 24.21 7.66 3.13
CA GLU A 181 24.96 7.90 4.37
C GLU A 181 24.02 8.12 5.57
N LYS A 182 22.92 8.87 5.36
CA LYS A 182 21.94 9.11 6.41
C LYS A 182 21.13 7.87 6.79
N VAL A 183 20.81 7.02 5.81
CA VAL A 183 20.14 5.73 6.03
C VAL A 183 21.06 4.75 6.78
N ASN A 184 22.32 4.64 6.39
CA ASN A 184 23.30 3.78 7.03
C ASN A 184 23.58 4.21 8.47
N SER A 185 23.79 5.51 8.72
CA SER A 185 23.97 6.04 10.08
C SER A 185 22.70 5.92 10.95
N ALA A 186 21.52 5.79 10.35
CA ALA A 186 20.27 5.52 11.07
C ALA A 186 20.08 4.04 11.48
N GLN A 187 20.93 3.11 11.03
CA GLN A 187 20.89 1.68 11.38
C GLN A 187 19.46 1.09 11.30
N ILE A 188 18.77 1.35 10.19
CA ILE A 188 17.34 1.06 10.03
C ILE A 188 17.08 -0.44 10.17
N SER A 189 17.93 -1.30 9.58
CA SER A 189 17.88 -2.76 9.72
C SER A 189 17.87 -3.21 11.19
N LEU A 190 18.79 -2.70 12.02
CA LEU A 190 18.90 -3.05 13.43
C LEU A 190 17.68 -2.57 14.24
N ARG A 191 17.16 -1.37 13.94
CA ARG A 191 15.97 -0.82 14.61
C ARG A 191 14.72 -1.63 14.27
N VAL A 192 14.51 -1.92 12.99
CA VAL A 192 13.40 -2.75 12.51
C VAL A 192 13.52 -4.18 13.05
N GLY A 193 14.73 -4.77 13.05
CA GLY A 193 14.97 -6.10 13.60
C GLY A 193 14.64 -6.20 15.09
N ARG A 194 15.12 -5.24 15.91
CA ARG A 194 14.78 -5.17 17.35
C ARG A 194 13.28 -4.96 17.59
N TRP A 195 12.63 -4.16 16.76
CA TRP A 195 11.18 -3.94 16.83
C TRP A 195 10.41 -5.22 16.48
N MET A 196 10.74 -5.89 15.38
CA MET A 196 10.11 -7.17 14.98
C MET A 196 10.39 -8.33 15.95
N ALA A 197 11.49 -8.31 16.70
CA ALA A 197 11.85 -9.36 17.67
C ALA A 197 10.93 -9.38 18.91
N ASP A 198 10.24 -8.28 19.20
CA ASP A 198 9.26 -8.17 20.28
C ASP A 198 7.93 -8.85 19.89
N PRO A 199 7.42 -9.82 20.69
CA PRO A 199 6.15 -10.49 20.43
C PRO A 199 4.97 -9.55 20.17
N ALA A 200 4.88 -8.42 20.89
CA ALA A 200 3.75 -7.49 20.75
C ALA A 200 3.77 -6.77 19.40
N HIS A 201 4.95 -6.49 18.88
CA HIS A 201 5.15 -5.85 17.58
C HIS A 201 5.01 -6.86 16.44
N ALA A 202 5.53 -8.09 16.60
CA ALA A 202 5.32 -9.17 15.64
C ALA A 202 3.83 -9.49 15.44
N ALA A 203 3.04 -9.49 16.51
CA ALA A 203 1.58 -9.68 16.44
C ALA A 203 0.89 -8.56 15.64
N ARG A 204 1.25 -7.29 15.87
CA ARG A 204 0.76 -6.15 15.07
C ARG A 204 1.13 -6.27 13.59
N VAL A 205 2.37 -6.68 13.27
CA VAL A 205 2.75 -6.94 11.86
C VAL A 205 1.86 -8.01 11.25
N SER A 206 1.55 -9.09 11.96
CA SER A 206 0.62 -10.12 11.45
C SER A 206 -0.80 -9.62 11.27
N GLU A 207 -1.26 -8.66 12.08
CA GLU A 207 -2.59 -8.04 11.96
C GLU A 207 -2.67 -7.12 10.75
N GLU A 208 -1.74 -6.17 10.62
CA GLU A 208 -1.68 -5.27 9.47
C GLU A 208 -1.42 -6.04 8.15
N SER A 209 -0.60 -7.10 8.21
CA SER A 209 -0.38 -7.98 7.05
C SER A 209 -1.64 -8.72 6.63
N ALA A 210 -2.53 -9.09 7.56
CA ALA A 210 -3.82 -9.70 7.23
C ALA A 210 -4.73 -8.68 6.51
N THR A 211 -4.80 -7.44 7.00
CA THR A 211 -5.54 -6.35 6.34
C THR A 211 -5.04 -6.08 4.92
N ILE A 212 -3.72 -6.02 4.72
CA ILE A 212 -3.10 -5.83 3.40
C ILE A 212 -3.36 -7.04 2.49
N LEU A 213 -3.21 -8.27 3.01
CA LEU A 213 -3.46 -9.51 2.26
C LEU A 213 -4.93 -9.59 1.82
N ARG A 214 -5.87 -9.24 2.70
CA ARG A 214 -7.30 -9.15 2.40
C ARG A 214 -7.57 -8.13 1.30
N ALA A 215 -7.05 -6.90 1.42
CA ALA A 215 -7.21 -5.87 0.40
C ALA A 215 -6.62 -6.28 -0.96
N ALA A 216 -5.49 -7.00 -0.97
CA ALA A 216 -4.88 -7.54 -2.18
C ALA A 216 -5.75 -8.66 -2.81
N ILE A 217 -6.24 -9.60 -2.02
CA ILE A 217 -7.06 -10.74 -2.49
C ILE A 217 -8.47 -10.31 -2.93
N ASP A 218 -9.07 -9.34 -2.24
CA ASP A 218 -10.36 -8.73 -2.64
C ASP A 218 -10.19 -7.89 -3.92
N GLY A 219 -9.03 -7.26 -4.12
CA GLY A 219 -8.67 -6.54 -5.34
C GLY A 219 -8.38 -7.43 -6.55
N LEU A 220 -8.04 -8.71 -6.34
CA LEU A 220 -7.92 -9.71 -7.40
C LEU A 220 -9.31 -10.19 -7.83
N ARG A 221 -9.70 -9.83 -9.07
CA ARG A 221 -10.90 -10.36 -9.72
C ARG A 221 -10.72 -11.84 -10.00
N ASP A 222 -11.77 -12.61 -9.78
CA ASP A 222 -11.71 -14.07 -10.00
C ASP A 222 -11.49 -14.38 -11.49
N GLU A 223 -12.09 -13.61 -12.39
CA GLU A 223 -11.91 -13.74 -13.85
C GLU A 223 -10.44 -13.56 -14.31
N ASP A 224 -9.72 -12.59 -13.73
CA ASP A 224 -8.34 -12.30 -14.12
C ASP A 224 -7.40 -13.44 -13.68
N VAL A 225 -7.65 -14.01 -12.50
CA VAL A 225 -6.87 -15.14 -11.95
C VAL A 225 -7.19 -16.44 -12.68
N GLU A 226 -8.46 -16.67 -13.05
CA GLU A 226 -8.89 -17.79 -13.89
C GLU A 226 -8.16 -17.79 -15.24
N GLN A 227 -8.10 -16.64 -15.93
CA GLN A 227 -7.35 -16.50 -17.18
C GLN A 227 -5.84 -16.81 -16.99
N ILE A 228 -5.23 -16.38 -15.89
CA ILE A 228 -3.82 -16.67 -15.58
C ILE A 228 -3.62 -18.17 -15.32
N ILE A 229 -4.51 -18.83 -14.57
CA ILE A 229 -4.43 -20.26 -14.27
C ILE A 229 -4.55 -21.07 -15.58
N ASP A 230 -5.52 -20.74 -16.44
CA ASP A 230 -5.70 -21.43 -17.72
C ASP A 230 -4.48 -21.25 -18.64
N GLN A 231 -4.01 -20.02 -18.81
CA GLN A 231 -2.91 -19.71 -19.73
C GLN A 231 -1.53 -20.15 -19.22
N THR A 232 -1.34 -20.24 -17.89
CA THR A 232 -0.01 -20.50 -17.29
C THR A 232 0.11 -21.88 -16.67
N ILE A 233 -0.93 -22.40 -16.03
CA ILE A 233 -0.90 -23.68 -15.32
C ILE A 233 -1.52 -24.76 -16.21
N VAL A 234 -2.79 -24.62 -16.60
CA VAL A 234 -3.51 -25.64 -17.40
C VAL A 234 -2.79 -25.86 -18.73
N LYS A 235 -2.50 -24.77 -19.46
CA LYS A 235 -1.76 -24.85 -20.74
C LYS A 235 -0.36 -25.47 -20.58
N ARG A 236 0.38 -25.14 -19.50
CA ARG A 236 1.74 -25.67 -19.30
C ARG A 236 1.77 -27.11 -18.81
N ILE A 237 0.68 -27.59 -18.21
CA ILE A 237 0.45 -29.02 -17.95
C ILE A 237 0.03 -29.72 -19.26
N ALA A 238 -0.73 -29.05 -20.15
CA ALA A 238 -1.16 -29.60 -21.44
C ALA A 238 -0.05 -29.68 -22.51
N ASP A 239 0.97 -28.81 -22.46
CA ASP A 239 1.98 -28.67 -23.52
C ASP A 239 2.93 -29.90 -23.66
N PRO A 240 3.50 -30.46 -22.58
CA PRO A 240 4.42 -31.60 -22.68
C PRO A 240 3.68 -32.91 -23.00
N GLN A 241 4.34 -33.86 -23.68
CA GLN A 241 3.83 -35.23 -23.77
C GLN A 241 3.77 -35.85 -22.36
N TRP A 242 2.63 -36.44 -22.00
CA TRP A 242 2.37 -37.03 -20.69
C TRP A 242 2.93 -38.44 -20.56
N GLY A 243 3.03 -39.19 -21.66
CA GLY A 243 3.51 -40.58 -21.65
C GLY A 243 4.87 -40.74 -20.94
N PRO A 244 5.99 -40.24 -21.51
CA PRO A 244 7.31 -40.51 -20.94
C PRO A 244 7.56 -39.98 -19.52
N PRO A 245 6.98 -38.84 -19.07
CA PRO A 245 7.01 -38.45 -17.66
C PRO A 245 6.24 -39.39 -16.73
N ILE A 246 5.01 -39.80 -17.10
CA ILE A 246 4.20 -40.70 -16.27
C ILE A 246 4.85 -42.08 -16.20
N GLY A 247 5.37 -42.60 -17.32
CA GLY A 247 6.06 -43.89 -17.35
C GLY A 247 7.31 -43.92 -16.48
N ARG A 248 8.10 -42.82 -16.42
CA ARG A 248 9.24 -42.69 -15.51
C ARG A 248 8.83 -42.73 -14.04
N VAL A 249 7.80 -41.97 -13.65
CA VAL A 249 7.29 -41.98 -12.27
C VAL A 249 6.73 -43.36 -11.90
N LEU A 250 6.02 -44.01 -12.83
CA LEU A 250 5.53 -45.37 -12.61
C LEU A 250 6.68 -46.36 -12.45
N ALA A 251 7.70 -46.33 -13.31
CA ALA A 251 8.88 -47.19 -13.21
C ALA A 251 9.66 -46.99 -11.89
N GLU A 252 9.81 -45.75 -11.41
CA GLU A 252 10.43 -45.44 -10.11
C GLU A 252 9.62 -46.01 -8.93
N LEU A 253 8.30 -45.84 -8.96
CA LEU A 253 7.40 -46.42 -7.94
C LEU A 253 7.39 -47.96 -7.96
N LEU A 254 7.49 -48.58 -9.15
CA LEU A 254 7.58 -50.03 -9.31
C LEU A 254 8.92 -50.58 -8.80
N ALA A 255 10.02 -49.89 -9.08
CA ALA A 255 11.36 -50.24 -8.58
C ALA A 255 11.46 -50.16 -7.05
N GLU A 256 10.76 -49.21 -6.42
CA GLU A 256 10.61 -49.15 -4.96
C GLU A 256 9.53 -50.12 -4.39
N ASN A 257 8.90 -50.94 -5.22
CA ASN A 257 7.80 -51.87 -4.88
C ASN A 257 6.60 -51.17 -4.18
N ARG A 258 6.34 -49.89 -4.51
CA ARG A 258 5.27 -49.08 -3.91
C ARG A 258 3.86 -49.49 -4.34
N GLN A 259 3.74 -50.28 -5.40
CA GLN A 259 2.48 -50.83 -5.90
C GLN A 259 1.93 -51.98 -5.04
N ALA A 260 2.75 -52.63 -4.20
CA ALA A 260 2.32 -53.81 -3.45
C ALA A 260 1.03 -53.57 -2.60
N PRO A 261 0.88 -52.48 -1.83
CA PRO A 261 -0.35 -52.21 -1.08
C PRO A 261 -1.59 -51.96 -1.95
N LEU A 262 -1.40 -51.45 -3.18
CA LEU A 262 -2.48 -51.29 -4.15
C LEU A 262 -2.92 -52.65 -4.71
N LEU A 263 -1.97 -53.53 -5.02
CA LEU A 263 -2.26 -54.90 -5.43
C LEU A 263 -2.93 -55.71 -4.31
N ASP A 264 -2.54 -55.51 -3.05
CA ASP A 264 -3.21 -56.10 -1.88
C ASP A 264 -4.66 -55.59 -1.76
N LEU A 265 -4.91 -54.29 -1.91
CA LEU A 265 -6.26 -53.69 -1.92
C LEU A 265 -7.12 -54.21 -3.07
N LEU A 266 -6.55 -54.40 -4.26
CA LEU A 266 -7.25 -54.94 -5.42
C LEU A 266 -7.55 -56.44 -5.25
N ALA A 267 -6.61 -57.22 -4.70
CA ALA A 267 -6.82 -58.63 -4.39
C ALA A 267 -7.89 -58.83 -3.31
N GLU A 268 -7.89 -57.98 -2.26
CA GLU A 268 -8.95 -57.92 -1.26
C GLU A 268 -10.31 -57.65 -1.91
N ARG A 269 -10.40 -56.61 -2.75
CA ARG A 269 -11.66 -56.23 -3.40
C ARG A 269 -12.15 -57.30 -4.38
N ALA A 270 -11.24 -57.93 -5.12
CA ALA A 270 -11.57 -59.05 -6.01
C ALA A 270 -12.12 -60.25 -5.24
N HIS A 271 -11.55 -60.58 -4.08
CA HIS A 271 -12.06 -61.64 -3.23
C HIS A 271 -13.41 -61.30 -2.59
N GLN A 272 -13.60 -60.07 -2.11
CA GLN A 272 -14.90 -59.61 -1.59
C GLN A 272 -15.99 -59.65 -2.67
N TRP A 273 -15.66 -59.27 -3.91
CA TRP A 273 -16.55 -59.42 -5.05
C TRP A 273 -16.85 -60.90 -5.35
N ALA A 274 -15.83 -61.77 -5.35
CA ALA A 274 -16.01 -63.21 -5.56
C ALA A 274 -16.94 -63.85 -4.53
N LEU A 275 -16.82 -63.50 -3.24
CA LEU A 275 -17.75 -63.97 -2.19
C LEU A 275 -19.20 -63.54 -2.43
N GLY A 276 -19.42 -62.36 -3.02
CA GLY A 276 -20.76 -61.87 -3.41
C GLY A 276 -21.22 -62.31 -4.80
N SER A 277 -20.40 -63.06 -5.55
CA SER A 277 -20.62 -63.29 -6.99
C SER A 277 -21.60 -64.41 -7.31
N GLN A 278 -22.03 -65.22 -6.33
CA GLN A 278 -22.84 -66.43 -6.53
C GLN A 278 -24.06 -66.19 -7.46
N GLU A 279 -24.92 -65.23 -7.12
CA GLU A 279 -26.11 -64.90 -7.93
C GLU A 279 -25.77 -64.40 -9.35
N THR A 280 -24.58 -63.82 -9.54
CA THR A 280 -24.09 -63.38 -10.85
C THR A 280 -23.60 -64.58 -11.68
N LEU A 281 -22.90 -65.54 -11.06
CA LEU A 281 -22.49 -66.78 -11.75
C LEU A 281 -23.70 -67.64 -12.10
N ASP A 282 -24.64 -67.83 -11.18
CA ASP A 282 -25.87 -68.59 -11.42
C ASP A 282 -26.62 -68.03 -12.65
N ARG A 283 -26.66 -66.70 -12.77
CA ARG A 283 -27.29 -65.98 -13.90
C ARG A 283 -26.51 -66.12 -15.21
N ILE A 284 -25.19 -66.00 -15.18
CA ILE A 284 -24.34 -66.16 -16.38
C ILE A 284 -24.44 -67.59 -16.89
N VAL A 285 -24.27 -68.60 -16.02
CA VAL A 285 -24.38 -70.01 -16.38
C VAL A 285 -25.79 -70.33 -16.89
N ALA A 286 -26.86 -69.83 -16.25
CA ALA A 286 -28.23 -70.01 -16.75
C ALA A 286 -28.49 -69.35 -18.12
N THR A 287 -27.71 -68.34 -18.51
CA THR A 287 -27.87 -67.61 -19.78
C THR A 287 -27.04 -68.23 -20.92
N GLU A 288 -25.82 -68.68 -20.63
CA GLU A 288 -24.91 -69.24 -21.64
C GLU A 288 -24.88 -70.77 -21.71
N SER A 289 -25.56 -71.47 -20.79
CA SER A 289 -25.66 -72.93 -20.84
C SER A 289 -26.34 -73.42 -22.13
N PRO A 290 -25.79 -74.45 -22.81
CA PRO A 290 -26.41 -75.02 -23.99
C PRO A 290 -27.83 -75.54 -23.73
N SER A 291 -28.73 -75.38 -24.69
CA SER A 291 -30.16 -75.78 -24.57
C SER A 291 -30.41 -77.27 -24.36
N TRP A 292 -29.39 -78.12 -24.56
CA TRP A 292 -29.43 -79.56 -24.28
C TRP A 292 -28.99 -79.93 -22.85
N ALA A 293 -28.41 -79.00 -22.09
CA ALA A 293 -27.88 -79.26 -20.75
C ALA A 293 -28.99 -79.26 -19.67
N PRO A 294 -29.15 -80.35 -18.88
CA PRO A 294 -30.10 -80.37 -17.77
C PRO A 294 -29.76 -79.36 -16.68
N LYS A 295 -30.78 -78.76 -16.05
CA LYS A 295 -30.60 -77.73 -15.00
C LYS A 295 -29.63 -78.15 -13.89
N PHE A 296 -29.71 -79.40 -13.41
CA PHE A 296 -28.80 -79.88 -12.36
C PHE A 296 -27.31 -79.82 -12.75
N VAL A 297 -26.98 -79.94 -14.04
CA VAL A 297 -25.60 -79.80 -14.54
C VAL A 297 -25.16 -78.34 -14.49
N ASN A 298 -26.06 -77.42 -14.83
CA ASN A 298 -25.83 -75.97 -14.79
C ASN A 298 -25.64 -75.51 -13.34
N ASP A 299 -26.48 -75.96 -12.42
CA ASP A 299 -26.40 -75.64 -10.99
C ASP A 299 -25.08 -76.17 -10.38
N MET A 300 -24.70 -77.41 -10.71
CA MET A 300 -23.41 -77.99 -10.30
C MET A 300 -22.20 -77.27 -10.91
N LEU A 301 -22.31 -76.78 -12.15
CA LEU A 301 -21.25 -76.01 -12.81
C LEU A 301 -21.09 -74.63 -12.15
N ALA A 302 -22.17 -73.89 -11.94
CA ALA A 302 -22.15 -72.59 -11.28
C ALA A 302 -21.52 -72.68 -9.87
N GLU A 303 -21.97 -73.64 -9.08
CA GLU A 303 -21.44 -73.91 -7.73
C GLU A 303 -19.96 -74.35 -7.75
N ARG A 304 -19.51 -75.10 -8.76
CA ARG A 304 -18.09 -75.48 -8.91
C ARG A 304 -17.22 -74.30 -9.32
N VAL A 305 -17.66 -73.48 -10.26
CA VAL A 305 -16.93 -72.28 -10.72
C VAL A 305 -16.89 -71.22 -9.63
N TYR A 306 -17.98 -71.02 -8.88
CA TYR A 306 -18.03 -70.13 -7.72
C TYR A 306 -16.98 -70.53 -6.67
N ARG A 307 -16.94 -71.81 -6.27
CA ARG A 307 -15.93 -72.29 -5.30
C ARG A 307 -14.50 -72.11 -5.81
N GLU A 308 -14.23 -72.44 -7.07
CA GLU A 308 -12.90 -72.28 -7.65
C GLU A 308 -12.48 -70.79 -7.76
N LEU A 309 -13.42 -69.89 -8.09
CA LEU A 309 -13.19 -68.44 -8.15
C LEU A 309 -12.91 -67.82 -6.77
N VAL A 310 -13.66 -68.23 -5.75
CA VAL A 310 -13.46 -67.80 -4.35
C VAL A 310 -12.12 -68.32 -3.84
N GLU A 311 -11.76 -69.58 -4.13
CA GLU A 311 -10.48 -70.17 -3.73
C GLU A 311 -9.29 -69.52 -4.47
N PHE A 312 -9.43 -69.25 -5.78
CA PHE A 312 -8.43 -68.56 -6.59
C PHE A 312 -8.19 -67.12 -6.12
N THR A 313 -9.25 -66.35 -5.87
CA THR A 313 -9.11 -64.98 -5.33
C THR A 313 -8.56 -64.98 -3.90
N TRP A 314 -8.90 -65.97 -3.08
CA TRP A 314 -8.28 -66.15 -1.76
C TRP A 314 -6.78 -66.45 -1.87
N LYS A 315 -6.34 -67.29 -2.82
CA LYS A 315 -4.92 -67.55 -3.08
C LYS A 315 -4.18 -66.28 -3.54
N ILE A 316 -4.75 -65.50 -4.46
CA ILE A 316 -4.18 -64.20 -4.90
C ILE A 316 -4.03 -63.24 -3.71
N ARG A 317 -5.05 -63.14 -2.85
CA ARG A 317 -5.03 -62.28 -1.65
C ARG A 317 -3.98 -62.73 -0.62
N SER A 318 -3.92 -64.03 -0.34
CA SER A 318 -3.15 -64.58 0.79
C SER A 318 -1.69 -64.92 0.48
N GLN A 319 -1.31 -65.05 -0.80
CA GLN A 319 0.04 -65.42 -1.22
C GLN A 319 0.69 -64.26 -1.99
N PRO A 320 1.70 -63.57 -1.41
CA PRO A 320 2.41 -62.47 -2.10
C PRO A 320 3.04 -62.87 -3.43
N ASP A 321 3.53 -64.11 -3.52
CA ASP A 321 4.26 -64.64 -4.67
C ASP A 321 3.34 -65.32 -5.72
N HIS A 322 2.02 -65.15 -5.61
CA HIS A 322 1.05 -65.78 -6.52
C HIS A 322 1.30 -65.36 -7.98
N GLU A 323 1.21 -66.29 -8.93
CA GLU A 323 1.57 -66.05 -10.34
C GLU A 323 0.86 -64.84 -10.95
N VAL A 324 -0.41 -64.61 -10.58
CA VAL A 324 -1.21 -63.44 -11.01
C VAL A 324 -0.63 -62.12 -10.50
N ARG A 325 -0.10 -62.06 -9.26
CA ARG A 325 0.54 -60.85 -8.73
C ARG A 325 1.84 -60.57 -9.46
N LEU A 326 2.63 -61.61 -9.73
CA LEU A 326 3.87 -61.50 -10.51
C LEU A 326 3.58 -61.11 -11.96
N ALA A 327 2.50 -61.62 -12.57
CA ALA A 327 2.05 -61.23 -13.90
C ALA A 327 1.55 -59.77 -13.94
N ALA A 328 0.83 -59.32 -12.91
CA ALA A 328 0.40 -57.93 -12.78
C ALA A 328 1.59 -56.97 -12.62
N ASN A 329 2.59 -57.33 -11.82
CA ASN A 329 3.84 -56.55 -11.71
C ASN A 329 4.56 -56.46 -13.07
N ARG A 330 4.81 -57.59 -13.74
CA ARG A 330 5.43 -57.59 -15.08
C ARG A 330 4.63 -56.78 -16.12
N PHE A 331 3.31 -56.83 -16.06
CA PHE A 331 2.46 -56.00 -16.91
C PHE A 331 2.63 -54.50 -16.60
N LEU A 332 2.67 -54.10 -15.33
CA LEU A 332 2.89 -52.71 -14.94
C LEU A 332 4.30 -52.23 -15.31
N GLU A 333 5.32 -53.08 -15.19
CA GLU A 333 6.70 -52.82 -15.63
C GLU A 333 6.76 -52.59 -17.15
N GLN A 334 6.18 -53.51 -17.94
CA GLN A 334 6.10 -53.36 -19.40
C GLN A 334 5.29 -52.12 -19.79
N PHE A 335 4.15 -51.87 -19.14
CA PHE A 335 3.32 -50.70 -19.40
C PHE A 335 4.04 -49.39 -19.08
N ALA A 336 4.88 -49.35 -18.03
CA ALA A 336 5.72 -48.21 -17.71
C ALA A 336 6.82 -47.96 -18.76
N ASP A 337 7.38 -49.03 -19.34
CA ASP A 337 8.36 -48.96 -20.43
C ASP A 337 7.73 -48.54 -21.76
N ASP A 338 6.62 -49.18 -22.15
CA ASP A 338 5.83 -48.84 -23.35
C ASP A 338 5.41 -47.36 -23.32
N LEU A 339 4.99 -46.86 -22.16
CA LEU A 339 4.59 -45.45 -21.98
C LEU A 339 5.75 -44.46 -22.12
N GLN A 340 7.01 -44.93 -22.05
CA GLN A 340 8.23 -44.14 -22.28
C GLN A 340 8.79 -44.28 -23.69
N HIS A 341 8.68 -45.46 -24.31
CA HIS A 341 9.44 -45.83 -25.49
C HIS A 341 8.60 -46.30 -26.70
N ASP A 342 7.34 -46.75 -26.51
CA ASP A 342 6.45 -47.11 -27.62
C ASP A 342 5.61 -45.91 -28.10
N GLU A 343 5.85 -45.48 -29.34
CA GLU A 343 5.09 -44.42 -30.00
C GLU A 343 3.58 -44.70 -30.02
N ALA A 344 3.15 -45.96 -30.15
CA ALA A 344 1.73 -46.31 -30.20
C ALA A 344 1.06 -46.17 -28.82
N MET A 345 1.74 -46.54 -27.74
CA MET A 345 1.26 -46.36 -26.37
C MET A 345 1.31 -44.90 -25.92
N ILE A 346 2.36 -44.15 -26.27
CA ILE A 346 2.44 -42.70 -26.07
C ILE A 346 1.28 -41.99 -26.79
N ALA A 347 0.99 -42.36 -28.05
CA ALA A 347 -0.13 -41.79 -28.80
C ALA A 347 -1.51 -42.09 -28.16
N LYS A 348 -1.69 -43.25 -27.50
CA LYS A 348 -2.90 -43.53 -26.71
C LYS A 348 -2.99 -42.63 -25.48
N ALA A 349 -1.87 -42.44 -24.77
CA ALA A 349 -1.82 -41.54 -23.61
C ALA A 349 -2.13 -40.08 -23.98
N GLU A 350 -1.59 -39.59 -25.10
CA GLU A 350 -1.91 -38.24 -25.60
C GLU A 350 -3.37 -38.06 -26.02
N ARG A 351 -4.04 -39.13 -26.51
CA ARG A 351 -5.50 -39.10 -26.79
C ARG A 351 -6.31 -38.99 -25.49
N ILE A 352 -5.99 -39.82 -24.49
CA ILE A 352 -6.65 -39.77 -23.18
C ILE A 352 -6.46 -38.40 -22.53
N LYS A 353 -5.23 -37.86 -22.59
CA LYS A 353 -4.92 -36.47 -22.19
C LYS A 353 -5.79 -35.45 -22.93
N ALA A 354 -5.94 -35.54 -24.25
CA ALA A 354 -6.77 -34.61 -25.01
C ALA A 354 -8.27 -34.71 -24.64
N GLU A 355 -8.79 -35.93 -24.43
CA GLU A 355 -10.16 -36.17 -23.95
C GLU A 355 -10.40 -35.70 -22.50
N ILE A 356 -9.36 -35.67 -21.68
CA ILE A 356 -9.39 -35.12 -20.32
C ILE A 356 -9.35 -33.59 -20.40
N MET A 357 -8.33 -33.01 -21.03
CA MET A 357 -8.11 -31.56 -21.08
C MET A 357 -9.15 -30.79 -21.92
N GLY A 358 -9.89 -31.47 -22.80
CA GLY A 358 -10.98 -30.88 -23.60
C GLY A 358 -12.32 -30.78 -22.88
N ARG A 359 -12.41 -31.17 -21.60
CA ARG A 359 -13.65 -31.15 -20.78
C ARG A 359 -13.81 -29.83 -20.04
N GLU A 360 -14.98 -29.20 -20.17
CA GLU A 360 -15.34 -27.97 -19.43
C GLU A 360 -15.22 -28.16 -17.91
N GLU A 361 -15.42 -29.39 -17.41
CA GLU A 361 -15.27 -29.72 -16.00
C GLU A 361 -13.87 -29.40 -15.46
N ILE A 362 -12.80 -29.48 -16.27
CA ILE A 362 -11.42 -29.19 -15.80
C ILE A 362 -11.18 -27.68 -15.63
N THR A 363 -11.65 -26.86 -16.56
CA THR A 363 -11.63 -25.39 -16.41
C THR A 363 -12.50 -24.97 -15.22
N GLY A 364 -13.68 -25.56 -15.06
CA GLY A 364 -14.54 -25.35 -13.89
C GLY A 364 -13.88 -25.75 -12.57
N MET A 365 -13.08 -26.82 -12.54
CA MET A 365 -12.30 -27.23 -11.36
C MET A 365 -11.25 -26.19 -10.97
N ALA A 366 -10.59 -25.52 -11.93
CA ALA A 366 -9.64 -24.45 -11.65
C ALA A 366 -10.33 -23.26 -10.94
N GLN A 367 -11.47 -22.82 -11.47
CA GLN A 367 -12.27 -21.73 -10.89
C GLN A 367 -12.79 -22.09 -9.47
N ALA A 368 -13.30 -23.31 -9.29
CA ALA A 368 -13.75 -23.81 -7.99
C ALA A 368 -12.60 -23.88 -6.97
N THR A 369 -11.42 -24.34 -7.39
CA THR A 369 -10.21 -24.42 -6.57
C THR A 369 -9.72 -23.03 -6.16
N TRP A 370 -9.72 -22.05 -7.08
CA TRP A 370 -9.38 -20.66 -6.76
C TRP A 370 -10.33 -20.08 -5.71
N ARG A 371 -11.65 -20.20 -5.90
CA ARG A 371 -12.65 -19.70 -4.93
C ARG A 371 -12.52 -20.35 -3.56
N ALA A 372 -12.26 -21.66 -3.50
CA ALA A 372 -12.01 -22.37 -2.26
C ALA A 372 -10.72 -21.88 -1.57
N ALA A 373 -9.62 -21.72 -2.32
CA ALA A 373 -8.35 -21.21 -1.80
C ALA A 373 -8.48 -19.76 -1.31
N LYS A 374 -9.10 -18.88 -2.10
CA LYS A 374 -9.41 -17.48 -1.74
C LYS A 374 -10.18 -17.40 -0.43
N ARG A 375 -11.25 -18.20 -0.28
CA ARG A 375 -12.02 -18.27 0.98
C ARG A 375 -11.16 -18.72 2.16
N LEU A 376 -10.41 -19.82 2.01
CA LEU A 376 -9.57 -20.37 3.08
C LEU A 376 -8.45 -19.41 3.52
N ILE A 377 -7.84 -18.67 2.58
CA ILE A 377 -6.80 -17.68 2.87
C ILE A 377 -7.39 -16.48 3.61
N LEU A 378 -8.55 -15.96 3.17
CA LEU A 378 -9.24 -14.85 3.83
C LEU A 378 -9.70 -15.24 5.25
N GLU A 379 -10.36 -16.39 5.40
CA GLU A 379 -10.78 -16.93 6.70
C GLU A 379 -9.59 -17.13 7.66
N SER A 380 -8.46 -17.62 7.13
CA SER A 380 -7.20 -17.75 7.91
C SER A 380 -6.50 -16.43 8.18
N ALA A 381 -6.73 -15.37 7.40
CA ALA A 381 -6.18 -14.04 7.65
C ALA A 381 -7.00 -13.30 8.73
N ASP A 382 -8.32 -13.47 8.73
CA ASP A 382 -9.22 -12.81 9.67
C ASP A 382 -9.12 -13.43 11.08
N ASP A 383 -9.11 -14.77 11.24
CA ASP A 383 -9.01 -15.44 12.56
C ASP A 383 -7.67 -15.15 13.27
N PRO A 384 -7.65 -14.44 14.42
CA PRO A 384 -6.44 -14.14 15.20
C PRO A 384 -5.66 -15.37 15.66
N ASN A 385 -6.32 -16.52 15.82
CA ASN A 385 -5.72 -17.76 16.32
C ASN A 385 -5.27 -18.72 15.20
N SER A 386 -5.41 -18.32 13.94
CA SER A 386 -5.15 -19.20 12.80
C SER A 386 -3.70 -19.67 12.76
N THR A 387 -3.49 -20.87 12.20
CA THR A 387 -2.15 -21.39 11.94
C THR A 387 -1.34 -20.46 11.03
N LEU A 388 -2.00 -19.75 10.10
CA LEU A 388 -1.38 -18.77 9.22
C LEU A 388 -0.86 -17.55 10.00
N ARG A 389 -1.70 -16.85 10.77
CA ARG A 389 -1.28 -15.67 11.55
C ARG A 389 -0.24 -16.02 12.59
N ARG A 390 -0.39 -17.16 13.28
CA ARG A 390 0.63 -17.64 14.21
C ARG A 390 1.96 -17.90 13.51
N LYS A 391 1.97 -18.53 12.33
CA LYS A 391 3.19 -18.74 11.54
C LYS A 391 3.80 -17.44 11.01
N VAL A 392 2.99 -16.49 10.57
CA VAL A 392 3.45 -15.15 10.17
C VAL A 392 4.10 -14.45 11.37
N THR A 393 3.47 -14.47 12.55
CA THR A 393 4.02 -13.89 13.79
C THR A 393 5.33 -14.57 14.20
N GLU A 394 5.38 -15.90 14.22
CA GLU A 394 6.59 -16.69 14.51
C GLU A 394 7.73 -16.33 13.53
N ASN A 395 7.44 -16.26 12.22
CA ASN A 395 8.42 -15.94 11.18
C ASN A 395 8.91 -14.49 11.25
N VAL A 396 8.01 -13.53 11.48
CA VAL A 396 8.35 -12.11 11.70
C VAL A 396 9.26 -11.97 12.91
N GLN A 397 8.96 -12.66 14.01
CA GLN A 397 9.77 -12.61 15.20
C GLN A 397 11.15 -13.25 15.00
N GLN A 398 11.22 -14.42 14.36
CA GLN A 398 12.50 -15.06 14.02
C GLN A 398 13.35 -14.19 13.08
N LEU A 399 12.73 -13.57 12.07
CA LEU A 399 13.42 -12.64 11.18
C LEU A 399 13.94 -11.41 11.93
N GLY A 400 13.14 -10.86 12.85
CA GLY A 400 13.55 -9.76 13.74
C GLY A 400 14.74 -10.13 14.62
N GLN A 401 14.69 -11.30 15.27
CA GLN A 401 15.79 -11.83 16.09
C GLN A 401 17.08 -12.03 15.30
N ARG A 402 17.00 -12.64 14.10
CA ARG A 402 18.16 -12.77 13.19
C ARG A 402 18.69 -11.42 12.76
N LEU A 403 17.82 -10.47 12.38
CA LEU A 403 18.22 -9.13 11.97
C LEU A 403 18.78 -8.29 13.14
N ALA A 404 18.42 -8.58 14.39
CA ALA A 404 19.01 -7.94 15.56
C ALA A 404 20.36 -8.55 15.98
N GLY A 405 20.51 -9.88 15.87
CA GLY A 405 21.70 -10.62 16.30
C GLY A 405 22.77 -10.77 15.21
N GLU A 406 22.42 -11.27 14.04
CA GLU A 406 23.36 -11.63 12.99
C GLU A 406 23.84 -10.40 12.21
N GLN A 407 25.15 -10.17 12.15
CA GLN A 407 25.71 -9.05 11.40
C GLN A 407 25.62 -9.26 9.88
N GLY A 408 25.95 -10.45 9.38
CA GLY A 408 25.90 -10.74 7.94
C GLY A 408 24.48 -10.72 7.34
N MET A 409 23.43 -10.87 8.15
CA MET A 409 22.05 -10.66 7.70
C MET A 409 21.72 -9.17 7.58
N ARG A 410 22.17 -8.35 8.55
CA ARG A 410 22.04 -6.88 8.51
C ARG A 410 22.73 -6.29 7.29
N GLU A 411 23.99 -6.63 7.06
CA GLU A 411 24.78 -6.14 5.91
C GLU A 411 24.11 -6.45 4.56
N LYS A 412 23.47 -7.63 4.43
CA LYS A 412 22.64 -7.94 3.26
C LYS A 412 21.43 -7.01 3.15
N VAL A 413 20.65 -6.86 4.22
CA VAL A 413 19.44 -6.01 4.24
C VAL A 413 19.79 -4.55 4.00
N ASP A 414 20.85 -4.03 4.63
CA ASP A 414 21.35 -2.67 4.44
C ASP A 414 21.84 -2.45 3.00
N GLY A 415 22.53 -3.42 2.39
CA GLY A 415 22.91 -3.35 0.98
C GLY A 415 21.72 -3.38 0.01
N TRP A 416 20.65 -4.11 0.34
CA TRP A 416 19.38 -4.05 -0.42
C TRP A 416 18.68 -2.68 -0.24
N LEU A 417 18.67 -2.16 0.98
CA LEU A 417 18.10 -0.86 1.33
C LEU A 417 18.84 0.28 0.63
N GLU A 418 20.18 0.27 0.62
CA GLU A 418 21.00 1.23 -0.13
C GLU A 418 20.63 1.23 -1.62
N ARG A 419 20.53 0.05 -2.26
CA ARG A 419 20.17 -0.02 -3.68
C ARG A 419 18.78 0.54 -3.95
N GLY A 420 17.81 0.21 -3.09
CA GLY A 420 16.44 0.75 -3.17
C GLY A 420 16.38 2.27 -2.99
N VAL A 421 17.08 2.80 -1.98
CA VAL A 421 17.19 4.23 -1.71
C VAL A 421 17.88 4.97 -2.85
N ARG A 422 19.02 4.45 -3.34
CA ARG A 422 19.75 5.01 -4.49
C ARG A 422 18.86 5.06 -5.73
N TYR A 423 18.13 3.99 -6.02
CA TYR A 423 17.16 3.94 -7.12
C TYR A 423 16.06 5.00 -6.93
N LEU A 424 15.38 5.02 -5.78
CA LEU A 424 14.31 5.99 -5.48
C LEU A 424 14.78 7.44 -5.59
N VAL A 425 15.93 7.78 -5.01
CA VAL A 425 16.49 9.14 -5.06
C VAL A 425 16.88 9.51 -6.50
N SER A 426 17.49 8.60 -7.25
CA SER A 426 17.88 8.86 -8.64
C SER A 426 16.69 9.04 -9.59
N ASN A 427 15.58 8.34 -9.35
CA ASN A 427 14.43 8.30 -10.25
C ASN A 427 13.30 9.28 -9.86
N TYR A 428 13.15 9.61 -8.56
CA TYR A 428 12.07 10.46 -8.03
C TYR A 428 12.56 11.69 -7.26
N GLY A 429 13.87 11.87 -7.03
CA GLY A 429 14.42 13.04 -6.35
C GLY A 429 14.19 14.37 -7.09
N SER A 430 13.97 14.31 -8.40
CA SER A 430 13.48 15.42 -9.23
C SER A 430 12.05 15.84 -8.87
N GLU A 431 11.14 14.88 -8.70
CA GLU A 431 9.73 15.16 -8.38
C GLU A 431 9.57 15.85 -7.03
N ILE A 432 10.35 15.44 -6.01
CA ILE A 432 10.35 16.11 -4.69
C ILE A 432 10.81 17.58 -4.82
N ALA A 433 11.80 17.85 -5.67
CA ALA A 433 12.24 19.22 -5.96
C ALA A 433 11.14 20.05 -6.65
N THR A 434 10.42 19.45 -7.60
CA THR A 434 9.27 20.04 -8.27
C THR A 434 8.11 20.32 -7.30
N LEU A 435 7.81 19.42 -6.36
CA LEU A 435 6.79 19.64 -5.33
C LEU A 435 7.09 20.87 -4.47
N ILE A 436 8.37 21.16 -4.21
CA ILE A 436 8.81 22.37 -3.47
C ILE A 436 8.61 23.61 -4.34
N SER A 437 9.09 23.63 -5.60
CA SER A 437 8.91 24.78 -6.49
C SER A 437 7.43 25.08 -6.74
N ASP A 438 6.61 24.06 -6.98
CA ASP A 438 5.17 24.18 -7.23
C ASP A 438 4.43 24.70 -5.99
N THR A 439 4.86 24.30 -4.79
CA THR A 439 4.27 24.82 -3.54
C THR A 439 4.56 26.31 -3.36
N VAL A 440 5.76 26.77 -3.70
CA VAL A 440 6.10 28.21 -3.67
C VAL A 440 5.41 28.96 -4.81
N ALA A 441 5.27 28.35 -6.00
CA ALA A 441 4.55 28.92 -7.13
C ALA A 441 3.06 29.12 -6.85
N ARG A 442 2.43 28.20 -6.10
CA ARG A 442 1.03 28.30 -5.65
C ARG A 442 0.77 29.39 -4.61
N TRP A 443 1.77 29.85 -3.86
CA TRP A 443 1.57 30.98 -2.94
C TRP A 443 1.41 32.29 -3.71
N ASP A 444 0.41 33.09 -3.33
CA ASP A 444 0.35 34.48 -3.77
C ASP A 444 1.61 35.22 -3.28
N ALA A 445 2.03 36.20 -4.07
CA ALA A 445 3.24 36.95 -3.85
C ALA A 445 3.19 37.75 -2.51
N GLU A 446 2.01 38.15 -2.05
CA GLU A 446 1.80 38.81 -0.75
C GLU A 446 1.83 37.81 0.43
N GLU A 447 1.57 36.53 0.19
CA GLU A 447 1.72 35.46 1.18
C GLU A 447 3.19 35.05 1.31
N ALA A 448 3.86 34.80 0.18
CA ALA A 448 5.27 34.44 0.14
C ALA A 448 6.16 35.53 0.76
N SER A 449 5.96 36.79 0.38
CA SER A 449 6.69 37.93 0.97
C SER A 449 6.51 38.01 2.49
N ARG A 450 5.28 37.82 2.98
CA ARG A 450 4.94 37.84 4.42
C ARG A 450 5.56 36.68 5.20
N LYS A 451 5.57 35.46 4.65
CA LYS A 451 6.22 34.30 5.30
C LYS A 451 7.73 34.52 5.41
N ILE A 452 8.38 35.04 4.36
CA ILE A 452 9.81 35.34 4.37
C ILE A 452 10.12 36.51 5.32
N GLU A 453 9.28 37.55 5.34
CA GLU A 453 9.38 38.68 6.30
C GLU A 453 9.26 38.20 7.76
N LEU A 454 8.45 37.18 8.05
CA LEU A 454 8.34 36.61 9.39
C LEU A 454 9.57 35.82 9.83
N GLN A 455 10.24 35.12 8.92
CA GLN A 455 11.45 34.35 9.24
C GLN A 455 12.70 35.24 9.37
N ALA A 456 12.90 36.20 8.46
CA ALA A 456 14.11 37.02 8.41
C ALA A 456 13.95 38.43 9.03
N GLY A 457 12.73 38.95 9.17
CA GLY A 457 12.48 40.37 9.38
C GLY A 457 12.98 40.92 10.72
N ARG A 458 13.12 40.10 11.77
CA ARG A 458 13.73 40.50 13.05
C ARG A 458 15.18 40.91 12.82
N ASP A 459 15.92 40.10 12.08
CA ASP A 459 17.35 40.28 11.87
C ASP A 459 17.61 41.44 10.89
N LEU A 460 16.72 41.67 9.92
CA LEU A 460 16.75 42.88 9.09
C LEU A 460 16.44 44.18 9.86
N GLN A 461 15.69 44.16 10.98
CA GLN A 461 15.51 45.38 11.79
C GLN A 461 16.79 45.78 12.53
N PHE A 462 17.71 44.84 12.85
CA PHE A 462 19.00 45.20 13.45
C PHE A 462 19.85 46.06 12.50
N ILE A 463 19.78 45.83 11.18
CA ILE A 463 20.44 46.68 10.18
C ILE A 463 20.00 48.14 10.38
N ARG A 464 18.69 48.40 10.53
CA ARG A 464 18.14 49.75 10.71
C ARG A 464 18.53 50.41 12.04
N ILE A 465 18.61 49.65 13.13
CA ILE A 465 19.11 50.16 14.41
C ILE A 465 20.59 50.53 14.26
N ASN A 466 21.39 49.65 13.65
CA ASN A 466 22.79 49.88 13.37
C ASN A 466 23.00 51.08 12.43
N GLY A 467 22.18 51.25 11.38
CA GLY A 467 22.23 52.41 10.48
C GLY A 467 21.92 53.73 11.18
N THR A 468 21.06 53.73 12.21
CA THR A 468 20.85 54.91 13.07
C THR A 468 22.11 55.25 13.86
N VAL A 469 22.75 54.25 14.48
CA VAL A 469 23.94 54.42 15.33
C VAL A 469 25.18 54.78 14.51
N VAL A 470 25.45 54.02 13.44
CA VAL A 470 26.57 54.23 12.52
C VAL A 470 26.40 55.54 11.74
N GLY A 471 25.20 55.85 11.28
CA GLY A 471 24.88 57.15 10.67
C GLY A 471 25.15 58.31 11.63
N SER A 472 24.78 58.17 12.91
CA SER A 472 25.06 59.22 13.91
C SER A 472 26.55 59.41 14.18
N LEU A 473 27.31 58.31 14.28
CA LEU A 473 28.75 58.36 14.49
C LEU A 473 29.46 58.94 13.25
N ALA A 474 29.04 58.57 12.05
CA ALA A 474 29.56 59.14 10.80
C ALA A 474 29.28 60.64 10.70
N GLY A 475 28.05 61.09 10.98
CA GLY A 475 27.70 62.52 11.02
C GLY A 475 28.52 63.31 12.04
N LEU A 476 28.73 62.74 13.23
CA LEU A 476 29.58 63.34 14.26
C LEU A 476 31.03 63.50 13.79
N VAL A 477 31.61 62.46 13.18
CA VAL A 477 32.99 62.47 12.68
C VAL A 477 33.15 63.44 11.51
N ILE A 478 32.22 63.42 10.54
CA ILE A 478 32.21 64.35 9.41
C ILE A 478 32.16 65.79 9.92
N TYR A 479 31.23 66.10 10.83
CA TYR A 479 31.10 67.43 11.42
C TYR A 479 32.35 67.86 12.20
N ALA A 480 32.95 66.95 12.99
CA ALA A 480 34.17 67.23 13.73
C ALA A 480 35.36 67.56 12.81
N VAL A 481 35.52 66.82 11.71
CA VAL A 481 36.56 67.06 10.69
C VAL A 481 36.28 68.35 9.93
N SER A 482 35.04 68.60 9.50
CA SER A 482 34.65 69.84 8.84
C SER A 482 34.88 71.07 9.72
N HIS A 483 34.56 71.00 11.01
CA HIS A 483 34.78 72.10 11.95
C HIS A 483 36.28 72.36 12.21
N LEU A 484 37.11 71.32 12.25
CA LEU A 484 38.56 71.43 12.38
C LEU A 484 39.22 72.04 11.13
N LEU A 485 38.72 71.69 9.93
CA LEU A 485 39.27 72.17 8.65
C LEU A 485 38.74 73.55 8.23
N PHE A 486 37.52 73.92 8.63
CA PHE A 486 36.87 75.17 8.24
C PHE A 486 36.27 75.92 9.45
N PRO A 487 37.10 76.56 10.30
CA PRO A 487 36.65 77.14 11.58
C PRO A 487 35.65 78.30 11.47
N GLY A 488 35.43 78.86 10.27
CA GLY A 488 34.51 79.97 10.01
C GLY A 488 33.14 79.56 9.43
N TRP A 489 32.90 78.28 9.17
CA TRP A 489 31.65 77.80 8.57
C TRP A 489 30.69 77.26 9.63
N SER A 490 29.99 78.17 10.32
CA SER A 490 28.90 77.84 11.23
C SER A 490 27.68 78.71 10.94
N GLY A 491 26.63 78.09 10.37
CA GLY A 491 25.31 78.65 10.10
C GLY A 491 24.24 77.55 10.18
#